data_AF-A0A0S8HJM7-F1
#
_entry.id   AF-A0A0S8HJM7-F1
#
_cell.length_a   1.000
_cell.length_b   1.000
_cell.length_c   1.000
_cell.angle_alpha   90.00
_cell.angle_beta   90.00
_cell.angle_gamma   90.00
#
_symmetry.space_group_name_H-M   'P 1'
#
loop_
_entity.id
_entity.type
_entity.pdbx_description
1 polymer ?
#
loop_
_entity_poly.entity_id
_entity_poly.type
_entity_poly.pdbx_seq_one_letter_code
_entity_poly.pdbx_strand_id
1 'polypeptide(L)'
;MAEDLMNFDMPVNRSSIIKVLGIGGGGSNAVNYMWRQGINDVDFVVCNTDAQALNNSPVSVKIQIGESLTEGRGAGNKPEIGRQAALENLDDIVNVLSQNTKMVFLTAGMGGGTGTGAAPVIAKAAQEMGILTVAIVTIPFRFEGQLRINQAIEGINELEEYVDSLLVINNEKLREIYGDLKLSEAFARADTVLTIAAKGIAEIITVHGYINVDFADVETVMKKSGVAILGSGTAAGEGRALKAIQEALSSPLLNNNDITGADSILLNITSGLDEVSMDEVGEITDYVTKSAAKNALIIWGTGNDPSLNESISVTIIATGFETNSIPELYIRKKKPDRVRLVDDHKPVTDDKSLPTIAETTSDAAERTNIQRTIEFDISGSGRSEMLIFEPEQADMKDENGNNEKKLAERVRKLRDTHERFKGKLFEEEEKKNEIDDLENEPAYIRKKIKIENVKYSSESKISKYSLSEDEDKNPTLREDNSYLHDNVD
;
A
#
# COMPACT_ATOMS: atom_id res chain seq x y z
N MET A 1 -53.67 -40.54 24.59
CA MET A 1 -53.37 -39.91 23.29
C MET A 1 -52.81 -38.55 23.64
N ALA A 2 -51.48 -38.47 23.68
CA ALA A 2 -50.75 -37.28 24.08
C ALA A 2 -50.86 -36.24 22.95
N GLU A 3 -51.02 -35.00 23.36
CA GLU A 3 -51.20 -33.82 22.51
C GLU A 3 -50.00 -33.65 21.57
N ASP A 4 -50.27 -33.66 20.26
CA ASP A 4 -49.35 -33.14 19.24
C ASP A 4 -49.28 -31.62 19.40
N LEU A 5 -48.39 -31.17 20.29
CA LEU A 5 -47.90 -29.80 20.28
C LEU A 5 -47.06 -29.60 19.03
N MET A 6 -47.67 -29.00 17.99
CA MET A 6 -46.92 -28.46 16.85
C MET A 6 -45.93 -27.42 17.37
N ASN A 7 -44.65 -27.78 17.30
CA ASN A 7 -43.54 -26.91 17.65
C ASN A 7 -43.41 -25.83 16.55
N PHE A 8 -44.11 -24.72 16.76
CA PHE A 8 -44.03 -23.54 15.89
C PHE A 8 -42.78 -22.75 16.24
N ASP A 9 -41.61 -23.28 15.84
CA ASP A 9 -40.37 -22.50 15.85
C ASP A 9 -40.49 -21.50 14.69
N MET A 10 -40.98 -20.29 14.98
CA MET A 10 -40.78 -19.18 14.05
C MET A 10 -39.27 -19.07 13.83
N PRO A 11 -38.75 -19.05 12.58
CA PRO A 11 -37.34 -18.81 12.35
C PRO A 11 -37.03 -17.43 12.93
N VAL A 12 -36.44 -17.43 14.12
CA VAL A 12 -35.87 -16.22 14.71
C VAL A 12 -34.81 -15.83 13.71
N ASN A 13 -35.08 -14.78 12.94
CA ASN A 13 -34.12 -14.21 12.01
C ASN A 13 -32.99 -13.65 12.88
N ARG A 14 -32.05 -14.53 13.28
CA ARG A 14 -30.92 -14.18 14.11
C ARG A 14 -30.00 -13.37 13.21
N SER A 15 -30.15 -12.05 13.26
CA SER A 15 -29.26 -11.11 12.59
C SER A 15 -27.82 -11.51 12.89
N SER A 16 -27.00 -11.65 11.85
CA SER A 16 -25.60 -12.03 12.02
C SER A 16 -24.86 -11.02 12.90
N ILE A 17 -23.84 -11.50 13.60
CA ILE A 17 -22.91 -10.64 14.35
C ILE A 17 -22.01 -9.81 13.42
N ILE A 18 -21.94 -10.18 12.14
CA ILE A 18 -21.16 -9.50 11.10
C ILE A 18 -22.11 -8.79 10.14
N LYS A 19 -21.84 -7.51 9.89
CA LYS A 19 -22.54 -6.72 8.87
C LYS A 19 -21.59 -6.22 7.79
N VAL A 20 -22.03 -6.23 6.54
CA VAL A 20 -21.30 -5.64 5.41
C VAL A 20 -22.05 -4.42 4.91
N LEU A 21 -21.44 -3.25 5.06
CA LEU A 21 -22.03 -1.96 4.72
C LEU A 21 -21.36 -1.37 3.47
N GLY A 22 -22.11 -1.31 2.38
CA GLY A 22 -21.69 -0.74 1.10
C GLY A 22 -21.99 0.75 1.02
N ILE A 23 -20.96 1.59 0.86
CA ILE A 23 -21.07 3.05 0.94
C ILE A 23 -20.85 3.68 -0.43
N GLY A 24 -21.83 4.45 -0.90
CA GLY A 24 -21.83 5.07 -2.22
C GLY A 24 -22.01 4.07 -3.35
N GLY A 25 -21.83 4.52 -4.61
CA GLY A 25 -22.09 3.69 -5.80
C GLY A 25 -21.21 2.44 -5.90
N GLY A 26 -19.88 2.59 -5.79
CA GLY A 26 -18.94 1.46 -5.87
C GLY A 26 -19.13 0.46 -4.74
N GLY A 27 -19.27 0.93 -3.50
CA GLY A 27 -19.53 0.06 -2.34
C GLY A 27 -20.88 -0.65 -2.44
N SER A 28 -21.93 0.05 -2.89
CA SER A 28 -23.24 -0.56 -3.12
C SER A 28 -23.18 -1.64 -4.21
N ASN A 29 -22.43 -1.41 -5.29
CA ASN A 29 -22.26 -2.41 -6.35
C ASN A 29 -21.53 -3.66 -5.84
N ALA A 30 -20.44 -3.48 -5.08
CA ALA A 30 -19.71 -4.58 -4.47
C ALA A 30 -20.61 -5.40 -3.53
N VAL A 31 -21.37 -4.75 -2.65
CA VAL A 31 -22.33 -5.45 -1.77
C VAL A 31 -23.44 -6.14 -2.55
N ASN A 32 -23.98 -5.50 -3.58
CA ASN A 32 -24.99 -6.13 -4.44
C ASN A 32 -24.43 -7.38 -5.13
N TYR A 33 -23.15 -7.34 -5.52
CA TYR A 33 -22.46 -8.48 -6.12
C TYR A 33 -22.24 -9.60 -5.08
N MET A 34 -21.75 -9.26 -3.88
CA MET A 34 -21.60 -10.20 -2.75
C MET A 34 -22.92 -10.91 -2.41
N TRP A 35 -24.03 -10.16 -2.37
CA TRP A 35 -25.36 -10.72 -2.14
C TRP A 35 -25.76 -11.74 -3.22
N ARG A 36 -25.48 -11.44 -4.50
CA ARG A 36 -25.76 -12.37 -5.61
C ARG A 36 -24.89 -13.62 -5.60
N GLN A 37 -23.66 -13.52 -5.07
CA GLN A 37 -22.77 -14.66 -4.86
C GLN A 37 -23.22 -15.56 -3.70
N GLY A 38 -24.19 -15.12 -2.90
CA GLY A 38 -24.78 -15.93 -1.84
C GLY A 38 -23.85 -16.14 -0.65
N ILE A 39 -23.06 -15.14 -0.26
CA ILE A 39 -22.33 -15.20 1.01
C ILE A 39 -23.35 -15.30 2.14
N ASN A 40 -23.24 -16.38 2.92
CA ASN A 40 -24.12 -16.65 4.05
C ASN A 40 -23.55 -16.03 5.34
N ASP A 41 -24.38 -15.94 6.37
CA ASP A 41 -23.98 -15.54 7.72
C ASP A 41 -23.44 -14.10 7.85
N VAL A 42 -23.79 -13.22 6.91
CA VAL A 42 -23.53 -11.78 6.99
C VAL A 42 -24.81 -10.99 6.66
N ASP A 43 -25.07 -9.93 7.40
CA ASP A 43 -26.16 -9.01 7.04
C ASP A 43 -25.63 -7.93 6.11
N PHE A 44 -26.27 -7.77 4.95
CA PHE A 44 -25.91 -6.75 3.98
C PHE A 44 -26.70 -5.45 4.21
N VAL A 45 -25.99 -4.33 4.12
CA VAL A 45 -26.56 -2.98 4.22
C VAL A 45 -25.98 -2.12 3.09
N VAL A 46 -26.80 -1.30 2.45
CA VAL A 46 -26.33 -0.32 1.46
C VAL A 46 -26.68 1.09 1.90
N CYS A 47 -25.71 2.01 1.76
CA CYS A 47 -25.81 3.40 2.17
C CYS A 47 -25.42 4.32 1.02
N ASN A 48 -26.33 5.17 0.55
CA ASN A 48 -26.06 6.04 -0.59
C ASN A 48 -26.86 7.35 -0.55
N THR A 49 -26.32 8.39 -1.17
CA THR A 49 -27.01 9.67 -1.42
C THR A 49 -27.89 9.62 -2.67
N ASP A 50 -27.67 8.63 -3.55
CA ASP A 50 -28.45 8.45 -4.79
C ASP A 50 -29.59 7.47 -4.56
N ALA A 51 -30.83 7.96 -4.64
CA ALA A 51 -32.04 7.18 -4.42
C ALA A 51 -32.29 6.16 -5.55
N GLN A 52 -31.87 6.46 -6.80
CA GLN A 52 -32.02 5.52 -7.91
C GLN A 52 -31.14 4.29 -7.70
N ALA A 53 -29.89 4.51 -7.26
CA ALA A 53 -28.96 3.42 -6.95
C ALA A 53 -29.49 2.53 -5.82
N LEU A 54 -30.07 3.11 -4.76
CA LEU A 54 -30.66 2.36 -3.65
C LEU A 54 -31.87 1.53 -4.07
N ASN A 55 -32.78 2.11 -4.87
CA ASN A 55 -33.97 1.39 -5.32
C ASN A 55 -33.63 0.16 -6.16
N ASN A 56 -32.57 0.24 -6.97
CA ASN A 56 -32.10 -0.87 -7.80
C ASN A 56 -31.34 -1.97 -7.04
N SER A 57 -30.91 -1.71 -5.80
CA SER A 57 -30.20 -2.72 -5.00
C SER A 57 -31.13 -3.86 -4.57
N PRO A 58 -30.71 -5.14 -4.67
CA PRO A 58 -31.45 -6.29 -4.17
C PRO A 58 -31.39 -6.45 -2.63
N VAL A 59 -30.54 -5.69 -1.95
CA VAL A 59 -30.32 -5.78 -0.50
C VAL A 59 -31.52 -5.24 0.27
N SER A 60 -31.89 -5.91 1.37
CA SER A 60 -33.09 -5.57 2.14
C SER A 60 -32.92 -4.29 2.97
N VAL A 61 -31.75 -4.08 3.58
CA VAL A 61 -31.49 -2.91 4.44
C VAL A 61 -30.84 -1.81 3.61
N LYS A 62 -31.54 -0.69 3.46
CA LYS A 62 -31.14 0.46 2.64
C LYS A 62 -31.19 1.73 3.48
N ILE A 63 -30.11 2.50 3.47
CA ILE A 63 -29.99 3.77 4.16
C ILE A 63 -29.77 4.86 3.12
N GLN A 64 -30.76 5.74 2.97
CA GLN A 64 -30.60 6.94 2.16
C GLN A 64 -30.04 8.04 3.05
N ILE A 65 -28.91 8.63 2.64
CA ILE A 65 -28.24 9.69 3.40
C ILE A 65 -28.30 11.02 2.65
N GLY A 66 -28.43 12.12 3.37
CA GLY A 66 -28.44 13.47 2.81
C GLY A 66 -29.64 13.75 1.90
N GLU A 67 -30.83 13.30 2.30
CA GLU A 67 -32.08 13.56 1.57
C GLU A 67 -32.32 15.06 1.44
N SER A 68 -32.11 15.83 2.51
CA SER A 68 -32.28 17.29 2.52
C SER A 68 -31.23 18.01 1.67
N LEU A 69 -30.00 17.48 1.63
CA LEU A 69 -28.86 18.09 0.92
C LEU A 69 -28.84 17.81 -0.58
N THR A 70 -29.22 16.59 -0.97
CA THR A 70 -29.02 16.10 -2.35
C THR A 70 -30.31 15.85 -3.10
N GLU A 71 -31.47 15.88 -2.41
CA GLU A 71 -32.77 15.48 -2.97
C GLU A 71 -32.75 14.07 -3.60
N GLY A 72 -31.86 13.19 -3.11
CA GLY A 72 -31.66 11.85 -3.66
C GLY A 72 -30.93 11.80 -5.00
N ARG A 73 -30.29 12.89 -5.45
CA ARG A 73 -29.56 12.98 -6.74
C ARG A 73 -28.06 12.67 -6.64
N GLY A 74 -27.58 12.36 -5.44
CA GLY A 74 -26.17 12.04 -5.20
C GLY A 74 -25.26 13.23 -4.86
N ALA A 75 -24.04 12.94 -4.39
CA ALA A 75 -23.08 13.93 -3.92
C ALA A 75 -22.26 14.65 -5.02
N GLY A 76 -22.52 14.40 -6.31
CA GLY A 76 -21.90 15.13 -7.42
C GLY A 76 -20.36 15.09 -7.47
N ASN A 77 -19.75 13.98 -7.07
CA ASN A 77 -18.28 13.80 -6.95
C ASN A 77 -17.58 14.78 -5.97
N LYS A 78 -18.30 15.23 -4.95
CA LYS A 78 -17.77 16.09 -3.88
C LYS A 78 -17.76 15.33 -2.55
N PRO A 79 -16.59 14.96 -2.01
CA PRO A 79 -16.48 14.26 -0.72
C PRO A 79 -17.15 15.01 0.43
N GLU A 80 -17.03 16.35 0.49
CA GLU A 80 -17.67 17.16 1.53
C GLU A 80 -19.19 17.01 1.60
N ILE A 81 -19.86 16.87 0.43
CA ILE A 81 -21.31 16.64 0.40
C ILE A 81 -21.63 15.23 0.93
N GLY A 82 -20.82 14.23 0.57
CA GLY A 82 -20.97 12.87 1.10
C GLY A 82 -20.79 12.81 2.62
N ARG A 83 -19.83 13.58 3.14
CA ARG A 83 -19.58 13.73 4.58
C ARG A 83 -20.76 14.37 5.30
N GLN A 84 -21.25 15.49 4.79
CA GLN A 84 -22.42 16.18 5.37
C GLN A 84 -23.68 15.31 5.33
N ALA A 85 -23.89 14.58 4.23
CA ALA A 85 -24.99 13.63 4.10
C ALA A 85 -24.93 12.51 5.16
N ALA A 86 -23.75 11.97 5.43
CA ALA A 86 -23.58 10.95 6.46
C ALA A 86 -23.81 11.49 7.88
N LEU A 87 -23.43 12.75 8.14
CA LEU A 87 -23.68 13.41 9.41
C LEU A 87 -25.18 13.72 9.64
N GLU A 88 -25.91 14.08 8.57
CA GLU A 88 -27.35 14.34 8.63
C GLU A 88 -28.14 13.09 9.10
N ASN A 89 -27.76 11.92 8.62
CA ASN A 89 -28.43 10.64 8.87
C ASN A 89 -27.62 9.70 9.77
N LEU A 90 -26.78 10.24 10.66
CA LEU A 90 -25.90 9.42 11.51
C LEU A 90 -26.70 8.53 12.46
N ASP A 91 -27.82 9.02 12.98
CA ASP A 91 -28.70 8.26 13.87
C ASP A 91 -29.26 6.99 13.20
N ASP A 92 -29.64 7.07 11.92
CA ASP A 92 -30.13 5.91 11.16
C ASP A 92 -29.04 4.85 11.00
N ILE A 93 -27.80 5.28 10.75
CA ILE A 93 -26.64 4.41 10.60
C ILE A 93 -26.34 3.72 11.94
N VAL A 94 -26.31 4.49 13.04
CA VAL A 94 -26.09 3.96 14.40
C VAL A 94 -27.19 2.97 14.78
N ASN A 95 -28.45 3.24 14.44
CA ASN A 95 -29.56 2.32 14.71
C ASN A 95 -29.39 0.98 13.99
N VAL A 96 -28.95 0.99 12.73
CA VAL A 96 -28.69 -0.25 11.98
C VAL A 96 -27.48 -1.00 12.54
N LEU A 97 -26.41 -0.29 12.89
CA LEU A 97 -25.21 -0.89 13.49
C LEU A 97 -25.46 -1.41 14.91
N SER A 98 -26.40 -0.85 15.66
CA SER A 98 -26.70 -1.28 17.03
C SER A 98 -27.40 -2.64 17.10
N GLN A 99 -27.96 -3.12 15.99
CA GLN A 99 -28.72 -4.38 15.93
C GLN A 99 -27.78 -5.60 15.85
N ASN A 100 -27.27 -6.03 17.02
CA ASN A 100 -26.47 -7.23 17.20
C ASN A 100 -25.13 -7.26 16.43
N THR A 101 -24.53 -6.11 16.13
CA THR A 101 -23.24 -6.06 15.39
C THR A 101 -22.06 -6.15 16.34
N LYS A 102 -21.14 -7.09 16.08
CA LYS A 102 -19.81 -7.17 16.71
C LYS A 102 -18.70 -6.73 15.77
N MET A 103 -18.92 -6.91 14.46
CA MET A 103 -17.97 -6.55 13.43
C MET A 103 -18.69 -5.96 12.22
N VAL A 104 -18.09 -4.93 11.64
CA VAL A 104 -18.60 -4.30 10.42
C VAL A 104 -17.53 -4.21 9.35
N PHE A 105 -17.87 -4.67 8.15
CA PHE A 105 -17.08 -4.45 6.94
C PHE A 105 -17.60 -3.21 6.22
N LEU A 106 -16.79 -2.16 6.17
CA LEU A 106 -17.09 -0.95 5.41
C LEU A 106 -16.49 -1.09 4.02
N THR A 107 -17.33 -1.22 2.99
CA THR A 107 -16.85 -1.27 1.61
C THR A 107 -17.19 -0.01 0.84
N ALA A 108 -16.17 0.61 0.24
CA ALA A 108 -16.32 1.84 -0.51
C ALA A 108 -15.36 1.91 -1.70
N GLY A 109 -15.88 2.35 -2.84
CA GLY A 109 -15.05 2.79 -3.96
C GLY A 109 -14.57 4.21 -3.72
N MET A 110 -13.28 4.38 -3.44
CA MET A 110 -12.69 5.69 -3.12
C MET A 110 -12.52 6.55 -4.37
N GLY A 111 -12.52 7.87 -4.20
CA GLY A 111 -12.39 8.85 -5.29
C GLY A 111 -13.72 9.37 -5.84
N GLY A 112 -14.86 8.87 -5.35
CA GLY A 112 -16.18 9.47 -5.57
C GLY A 112 -16.52 10.56 -4.55
N GLY A 113 -17.77 11.04 -4.56
CA GLY A 113 -18.28 11.96 -3.53
C GLY A 113 -18.78 11.22 -2.28
N THR A 114 -19.76 10.33 -2.46
CA THR A 114 -20.44 9.66 -1.35
C THR A 114 -19.53 8.71 -0.59
N GLY A 115 -18.89 7.74 -1.27
CA GLY A 115 -18.03 6.75 -0.62
C GLY A 115 -16.89 7.39 0.15
N THR A 116 -16.12 8.25 -0.52
CA THR A 116 -14.95 8.96 0.05
C THR A 116 -15.30 9.81 1.27
N GLY A 117 -16.43 10.53 1.25
CA GLY A 117 -16.81 11.42 2.34
C GLY A 117 -17.58 10.76 3.47
N ALA A 118 -18.44 9.78 3.16
CA ALA A 118 -19.29 9.12 4.15
C ALA A 118 -18.55 7.99 4.89
N ALA A 119 -17.62 7.28 4.25
CA ALA A 119 -16.93 6.15 4.86
C ALA A 119 -16.19 6.51 6.16
N PRO A 120 -15.40 7.59 6.25
CA PRO A 120 -14.74 7.97 7.50
C PRO A 120 -15.72 8.33 8.62
N VAL A 121 -16.84 8.99 8.30
CA VAL A 121 -17.87 9.35 9.28
C VAL A 121 -18.52 8.10 9.87
N ILE A 122 -18.84 7.13 9.02
CA ILE A 122 -19.46 5.86 9.40
C ILE A 122 -18.48 5.00 10.21
N ALA A 123 -17.20 4.96 9.81
CA ALA A 123 -16.15 4.27 10.55
C ALA A 123 -15.99 4.82 11.96
N LYS A 124 -15.97 6.15 12.09
CA LYS A 124 -15.92 6.81 13.39
C LYS A 124 -17.08 6.42 14.29
N ALA A 125 -18.31 6.42 13.76
CA ALA A 125 -19.49 6.01 14.51
C ALA A 125 -19.40 4.54 14.97
N ALA A 126 -18.96 3.64 14.09
CA ALA A 126 -18.79 2.22 14.42
C ALA A 126 -17.70 1.99 15.50
N GLN A 127 -16.57 2.70 15.39
CA GLN A 127 -15.48 2.64 16.35
C GLN A 127 -15.91 3.16 17.74
N GLU A 128 -16.65 4.26 17.80
CA GLU A 128 -17.20 4.82 19.05
C GLU A 128 -18.18 3.85 19.74
N MET A 129 -18.87 3.00 18.96
CA MET A 129 -19.73 1.93 19.47
C MET A 129 -18.96 0.69 19.96
N GLY A 130 -17.64 0.63 19.73
CA GLY A 130 -16.81 -0.53 20.07
C GLY A 130 -17.01 -1.72 19.14
N ILE A 131 -17.45 -1.49 17.90
CA ILE A 131 -17.57 -2.51 16.86
C ILE A 131 -16.22 -2.67 16.17
N LEU A 132 -15.76 -3.91 15.96
CA LEU A 132 -14.55 -4.19 15.17
C LEU A 132 -14.77 -3.70 13.73
N THR A 133 -14.06 -2.65 13.35
CA THR A 133 -14.33 -1.92 12.10
C THR A 133 -13.24 -2.21 11.07
N VAL A 134 -13.59 -2.95 10.02
CA VAL A 134 -12.67 -3.30 8.93
C VAL A 134 -13.12 -2.59 7.66
N ALA A 135 -12.25 -1.75 7.10
CA ALA A 135 -12.51 -1.08 5.84
C ALA A 135 -11.89 -1.83 4.67
N ILE A 136 -12.68 -2.11 3.64
CA ILE A 136 -12.23 -2.72 2.38
C ILE A 136 -12.52 -1.72 1.25
N VAL A 137 -11.47 -1.05 0.79
CA VAL A 137 -11.58 0.11 -0.10
C VAL A 137 -10.79 -0.08 -1.38
N THR A 138 -11.30 0.48 -2.48
CA THR A 138 -10.59 0.44 -3.78
C THR A 138 -10.06 1.81 -4.17
N ILE A 139 -8.83 1.86 -4.65
CA ILE A 139 -8.26 3.02 -5.36
C ILE A 139 -8.73 2.94 -6.83
N PRO A 140 -9.22 4.05 -7.42
CA PRO A 140 -9.77 4.06 -8.78
C PRO A 140 -8.69 3.80 -9.85
N PHE A 141 -9.13 3.43 -11.06
CA PHE A 141 -8.19 3.24 -12.18
C PHE A 141 -7.55 4.55 -12.61
N ARG A 142 -6.33 4.51 -13.17
CA ARG A 142 -5.65 5.72 -13.67
C ARG A 142 -6.45 6.50 -14.72
N PHE A 143 -7.23 5.82 -15.55
CA PHE A 143 -8.04 6.45 -16.59
C PHE A 143 -9.22 7.27 -16.03
N GLU A 144 -9.64 7.04 -14.78
CA GLU A 144 -10.74 7.79 -14.15
C GLU A 144 -10.35 9.23 -13.80
N GLY A 145 -9.05 9.54 -13.86
CA GLY A 145 -8.50 10.88 -13.74
C GLY A 145 -7.87 11.17 -12.39
N GLN A 146 -6.87 12.07 -12.41
CA GLN A 146 -6.05 12.40 -11.25
C GLN A 146 -6.85 12.99 -10.08
N LEU A 147 -7.94 13.71 -10.36
CA LEU A 147 -8.80 14.28 -9.32
C LEU A 147 -9.37 13.18 -8.40
N ARG A 148 -9.88 12.09 -8.99
CA ARG A 148 -10.46 10.97 -8.23
C ARG A 148 -9.39 10.23 -7.42
N ILE A 149 -8.20 10.05 -7.97
CA ILE A 149 -7.08 9.42 -7.26
C ILE A 149 -6.68 10.27 -6.04
N ASN A 150 -6.55 11.59 -6.20
CA ASN A 150 -6.20 12.45 -5.08
C ASN A 150 -7.28 12.44 -3.99
N GLN A 151 -8.56 12.51 -4.39
CA GLN A 151 -9.69 12.37 -3.46
C GLN A 151 -9.68 11.02 -2.75
N ALA A 152 -9.34 9.93 -3.45
CA ALA A 152 -9.25 8.61 -2.87
C ALA A 152 -8.16 8.54 -1.80
N ILE A 153 -6.97 9.05 -2.08
CA ILE A 153 -5.85 9.07 -1.13
C ILE A 153 -6.21 9.91 0.11
N GLU A 154 -6.80 11.09 -0.09
CA GLU A 154 -7.25 11.95 1.02
C GLU A 154 -8.30 11.25 1.89
N GLY A 155 -9.30 10.61 1.29
CA GLY A 155 -10.33 9.86 2.01
C GLY A 155 -9.83 8.60 2.70
N ILE A 156 -8.84 7.89 2.12
CA ILE A 156 -8.23 6.72 2.74
C ILE A 156 -7.42 7.12 3.97
N ASN A 157 -6.65 8.21 3.90
CA ASN A 157 -5.89 8.72 5.05
C ASN A 157 -6.81 9.15 6.19
N GLU A 158 -7.95 9.79 5.89
CA GLU A 158 -8.95 10.12 6.93
C GLU A 158 -9.60 8.86 7.50
N LEU A 159 -9.86 7.85 6.67
CA LEU A 159 -10.47 6.59 7.10
C LEU A 159 -9.55 5.77 8.00
N GLU A 160 -8.24 5.75 7.73
CA GLU A 160 -7.22 5.01 8.49
C GLU A 160 -7.27 5.34 9.99
N GLU A 161 -7.57 6.60 10.34
CA GLU A 161 -7.65 7.05 11.75
C GLU A 161 -8.81 6.42 12.54
N TYR A 162 -9.87 5.98 11.85
CA TYR A 162 -11.13 5.52 12.47
C TYR A 162 -11.40 4.03 12.32
N VAL A 163 -10.53 3.29 11.65
CA VAL A 163 -10.70 1.84 11.41
C VAL A 163 -9.68 1.03 12.20
N ASP A 164 -10.04 -0.19 12.55
CA ASP A 164 -9.12 -1.12 13.20
C ASP A 164 -8.16 -1.73 12.17
N SER A 165 -8.70 -2.07 11.00
CA SER A 165 -7.95 -2.67 9.88
C SER A 165 -8.41 -2.08 8.55
N LEU A 166 -7.45 -1.79 7.68
CA LEU A 166 -7.69 -1.16 6.38
C LEU A 166 -7.11 -2.02 5.25
N LEU A 167 -7.97 -2.66 4.47
CA LEU A 167 -7.60 -3.37 3.25
C LEU A 167 -7.77 -2.46 2.04
N VAL A 168 -6.66 -2.13 1.38
CA VAL A 168 -6.64 -1.25 0.21
C VAL A 168 -6.35 -2.05 -1.05
N ILE A 169 -7.29 -2.02 -1.99
CA ILE A 169 -7.19 -2.69 -3.28
C ILE A 169 -6.88 -1.66 -4.36
N ASN A 170 -5.79 -1.86 -5.09
CA ASN A 170 -5.42 -0.99 -6.20
C ASN A 170 -6.01 -1.54 -7.52
N ASN A 171 -7.03 -0.87 -8.07
CA ASN A 171 -7.64 -1.30 -9.33
C ASN A 171 -6.67 -1.23 -10.52
N GLU A 172 -5.63 -0.40 -10.45
CA GLU A 172 -4.59 -0.34 -11.48
C GLU A 172 -3.85 -1.68 -11.61
N LYS A 173 -3.56 -2.35 -10.48
CA LYS A 173 -2.91 -3.66 -10.49
C LYS A 173 -3.77 -4.71 -11.18
N LEU A 174 -5.10 -4.65 -11.00
CA LEU A 174 -6.01 -5.54 -11.73
C LEU A 174 -5.85 -5.38 -13.25
N ARG A 175 -5.62 -4.17 -13.74
CA ARG A 175 -5.37 -3.94 -15.17
C ARG A 175 -4.02 -4.51 -15.63
N GLU A 176 -2.97 -4.40 -14.80
CA GLU A 176 -1.64 -4.93 -15.14
C GLU A 176 -1.65 -6.46 -15.31
N ILE A 177 -2.46 -7.17 -14.52
CA ILE A 177 -2.57 -8.63 -14.59
C ILE A 177 -3.49 -9.11 -15.69
N TYR A 178 -4.68 -8.53 -15.83
CA TYR A 178 -5.68 -9.01 -16.78
C TYR A 178 -5.58 -8.36 -18.16
N GLY A 179 -4.73 -7.33 -18.30
CA GLY A 179 -4.53 -6.60 -19.54
C GLY A 179 -5.71 -5.70 -19.92
N ASP A 180 -6.00 -5.63 -21.21
CA ASP A 180 -7.05 -4.78 -21.76
C ASP A 180 -8.43 -5.45 -21.64
N LEU A 181 -9.07 -5.25 -20.50
CA LEU A 181 -10.45 -5.69 -20.24
C LEU A 181 -11.46 -4.62 -20.67
N LYS A 182 -12.67 -5.05 -21.04
CA LYS A 182 -13.80 -4.11 -21.18
C LYS A 182 -14.09 -3.44 -19.83
N LEU A 183 -14.56 -2.19 -19.87
CA LEU A 183 -14.84 -1.41 -18.66
C LEU A 183 -15.73 -2.15 -17.65
N SER A 184 -16.81 -2.79 -18.12
CA SER A 184 -17.73 -3.56 -17.27
C SER A 184 -17.05 -4.78 -16.64
N GLU A 185 -16.18 -5.44 -17.38
CA GLU A 185 -15.43 -6.61 -16.90
C GLU A 185 -14.38 -6.18 -15.88
N ALA A 186 -13.70 -5.05 -16.10
CA ALA A 186 -12.71 -4.51 -15.17
C ALA A 186 -13.32 -4.17 -13.80
N PHE A 187 -14.48 -3.49 -13.76
CA PHE A 187 -15.18 -3.23 -12.50
C PHE A 187 -15.72 -4.51 -11.85
N ALA A 188 -16.25 -5.46 -12.64
CA ALA A 188 -16.68 -6.75 -12.10
C ALA A 188 -15.52 -7.54 -11.47
N ARG A 189 -14.28 -7.40 -11.98
CA ARG A 189 -13.08 -7.97 -11.34
C ARG A 189 -12.77 -7.30 -10.01
N ALA A 190 -12.87 -5.98 -9.93
CA ALA A 190 -12.72 -5.28 -8.65
C ALA A 190 -13.77 -5.74 -7.62
N ASP A 191 -15.03 -5.89 -8.04
CA ASP A 191 -16.11 -6.41 -7.19
C ASP A 191 -15.83 -7.86 -6.74
N THR A 192 -15.27 -8.69 -7.64
CA THR A 192 -14.85 -10.06 -7.30
C THR A 192 -13.78 -10.06 -6.21
N VAL A 193 -12.79 -9.19 -6.31
CA VAL A 193 -11.72 -9.06 -5.32
C VAL A 193 -12.27 -8.61 -3.96
N LEU A 194 -13.14 -7.61 -3.95
CA LEU A 194 -13.83 -7.16 -2.74
C LEU A 194 -14.63 -8.30 -2.10
N THR A 195 -15.28 -9.11 -2.92
CA THR A 195 -16.05 -10.28 -2.50
C THR A 195 -15.16 -11.34 -1.87
N ILE A 196 -14.04 -11.69 -2.50
CA ILE A 196 -13.09 -12.65 -1.94
C ILE A 196 -12.57 -12.16 -0.58
N ALA A 197 -12.30 -10.86 -0.45
CA ALA A 197 -11.85 -10.30 0.82
C ALA A 197 -12.89 -10.37 1.93
N ALA A 198 -14.11 -9.90 1.66
CA ALA A 198 -15.20 -9.95 2.63
C ALA A 198 -15.60 -11.38 2.97
N LYS A 199 -15.72 -12.26 1.96
CA LYS A 199 -16.01 -13.70 2.10
C LYS A 199 -14.93 -14.37 2.94
N GLY A 200 -13.66 -14.18 2.58
CA GLY A 200 -12.53 -14.84 3.25
C GLY A 200 -12.46 -14.53 4.74
N ILE A 201 -12.66 -13.27 5.15
CA ILE A 201 -12.64 -12.92 6.59
C ILE A 201 -13.93 -13.39 7.29
N ALA A 202 -15.09 -13.23 6.65
CA ALA A 202 -16.36 -13.64 7.24
C ALA A 202 -16.43 -15.16 7.47
N GLU A 203 -16.01 -15.95 6.48
CA GLU A 203 -16.11 -17.42 6.55
C GLU A 203 -15.19 -18.04 7.60
N ILE A 204 -14.02 -17.45 7.89
CA ILE A 204 -13.15 -17.88 9.00
C ILE A 204 -13.92 -17.88 10.34
N ILE A 205 -14.87 -16.95 10.50
CA ILE A 205 -15.64 -16.75 11.73
C ILE A 205 -16.96 -17.52 11.70
N THR A 206 -17.66 -17.52 10.56
CA THR A 206 -19.05 -17.99 10.47
C THR A 206 -19.17 -19.44 10.03
N VAL A 207 -18.29 -19.90 9.13
CA VAL A 207 -18.36 -21.26 8.60
C VAL A 207 -17.73 -22.19 9.61
N HIS A 208 -18.52 -23.15 10.08
CA HIS A 208 -18.06 -24.13 11.04
C HIS A 208 -17.27 -25.21 10.30
N GLY A 209 -15.94 -25.15 10.39
CA GLY A 209 -15.05 -26.27 10.09
C GLY A 209 -14.77 -27.15 11.29
N TYR A 210 -13.72 -27.98 11.16
CA TYR A 210 -13.24 -28.83 12.26
C TYR A 210 -12.45 -28.02 13.30
N ILE A 211 -11.74 -26.99 12.84
CA ILE A 211 -11.00 -26.05 13.68
C ILE A 211 -11.53 -24.66 13.35
N ASN A 212 -12.43 -24.19 14.20
CA ASN A 212 -12.99 -22.85 14.09
C ASN A 212 -12.09 -21.87 14.81
N VAL A 213 -11.86 -20.72 14.18
CA VAL A 213 -11.26 -19.57 14.83
C VAL A 213 -12.38 -18.83 15.54
N ASP A 214 -12.17 -18.47 16.80
CA ASP A 214 -13.18 -17.70 17.53
C ASP A 214 -13.12 -16.21 17.18
N PHE A 215 -14.17 -15.46 17.52
CA PHE A 215 -14.20 -14.03 17.24
C PHE A 215 -13.10 -13.25 18.00
N ALA A 216 -12.69 -13.73 19.18
CA ALA A 216 -11.71 -13.03 20.01
C ALA A 216 -10.29 -13.14 19.40
N ASP A 217 -9.98 -14.26 18.77
CA ASP A 217 -8.76 -14.51 18.01
C ASP A 217 -8.68 -13.57 16.80
N VAL A 218 -9.77 -13.46 16.02
CA VAL A 218 -9.83 -12.52 14.89
C VAL A 218 -9.77 -11.07 15.38
N GLU A 219 -10.48 -10.73 16.45
CA GLU A 219 -10.42 -9.39 17.06
C GLU A 219 -8.98 -9.06 17.48
N THR A 220 -8.25 -10.01 18.08
CA THR A 220 -6.86 -9.78 18.53
C THR A 220 -5.93 -9.47 17.36
N VAL A 221 -6.10 -10.12 16.21
CA VAL A 221 -5.24 -9.90 15.03
C VAL A 221 -5.61 -8.64 14.25
N MET A 222 -6.90 -8.31 14.17
CA MET A 222 -7.37 -7.22 13.31
C MET A 222 -7.51 -5.89 14.06
N LYS A 223 -7.59 -5.90 15.40
CA LYS A 223 -7.76 -4.68 16.18
C LYS A 223 -6.51 -3.80 16.13
N LYS A 224 -6.65 -2.59 15.59
CA LYS A 224 -5.56 -1.64 15.36
C LYS A 224 -4.38 -2.23 14.59
N SER A 225 -4.66 -3.12 13.64
CA SER A 225 -3.65 -3.76 12.80
C SER A 225 -3.14 -2.84 11.68
N GLY A 226 -3.79 -1.69 11.46
CA GLY A 226 -3.44 -0.78 10.38
C GLY A 226 -3.72 -1.38 9.01
N VAL A 227 -2.78 -1.24 8.08
CA VAL A 227 -2.94 -1.71 6.70
C VAL A 227 -2.87 -3.23 6.63
N ALA A 228 -3.85 -3.81 5.95
CA ALA A 228 -3.94 -5.24 5.64
C ALA A 228 -3.75 -5.50 4.16
N ILE A 229 -3.21 -6.66 3.85
CA ILE A 229 -2.98 -7.14 2.49
C ILE A 229 -3.60 -8.54 2.37
N LEU A 230 -4.23 -8.83 1.24
CA LEU A 230 -4.92 -10.09 0.99
C LEU A 230 -4.24 -10.86 -0.15
N GLY A 231 -4.15 -12.18 -0.03
CA GLY A 231 -3.77 -13.08 -1.11
C GLY A 231 -4.74 -14.25 -1.16
N SER A 232 -5.07 -14.73 -2.36
CA SER A 232 -5.90 -15.91 -2.52
C SER A 232 -5.42 -16.75 -3.70
N GLY A 233 -5.49 -18.07 -3.55
CA GLY A 233 -5.10 -19.04 -4.58
C GLY A 233 -5.93 -20.31 -4.46
N THR A 234 -6.13 -21.01 -5.58
CA THR A 234 -6.94 -22.22 -5.64
C THR A 234 -6.28 -23.25 -6.53
N ALA A 235 -5.97 -24.42 -5.98
CA ALA A 235 -5.31 -25.49 -6.72
C ALA A 235 -5.97 -26.86 -6.48
N ALA A 236 -5.77 -27.76 -7.43
CA ALA A 236 -6.28 -29.13 -7.40
C ALA A 236 -5.19 -30.15 -7.79
N GLY A 237 -5.42 -31.43 -7.47
CA GLY A 237 -4.52 -32.54 -7.77
C GLY A 237 -3.35 -32.71 -6.80
N GLU A 238 -2.30 -33.41 -7.24
CA GLU A 238 -1.13 -33.71 -6.40
C GLU A 238 -0.37 -32.43 -6.02
N GLY A 239 -0.05 -32.28 -4.73
CA GLY A 239 0.57 -31.08 -4.18
C GLY A 239 -0.32 -29.84 -4.25
N ARG A 240 -1.65 -30.00 -4.23
CA ARG A 240 -2.61 -28.88 -4.27
C ARG A 240 -2.38 -27.86 -3.15
N ALA A 241 -2.02 -28.27 -1.94
CA ALA A 241 -1.76 -27.38 -0.82
C ALA A 241 -0.61 -26.39 -1.09
N LEU A 242 0.55 -26.92 -1.49
CA LEU A 242 1.72 -26.11 -1.80
C LEU A 242 1.51 -25.20 -3.03
N LYS A 243 0.78 -25.67 -4.04
CA LYS A 243 0.42 -24.85 -5.22
C LYS A 243 -0.55 -23.72 -4.84
N ALA A 244 -1.56 -24.00 -4.02
CA ALA A 244 -2.55 -23.01 -3.62
C ALA A 244 -1.90 -21.88 -2.79
N ILE A 245 -1.01 -22.20 -1.85
CA ILE A 245 -0.32 -21.18 -1.06
C ILE A 245 0.68 -20.36 -1.89
N GLN A 246 1.37 -20.97 -2.85
CA GLN A 246 2.23 -20.25 -3.79
C GLN A 246 1.42 -19.27 -4.65
N GLU A 247 0.27 -19.71 -5.17
CA GLU A 247 -0.63 -18.84 -5.92
C GLU A 247 -1.14 -17.69 -5.03
N ALA A 248 -1.54 -17.98 -3.80
CA ALA A 248 -2.01 -16.98 -2.84
C ALA A 248 -0.95 -15.92 -2.52
N LEU A 249 0.32 -16.32 -2.35
CA LEU A 249 1.43 -15.38 -2.09
C LEU A 249 1.90 -14.63 -3.33
N SER A 250 1.72 -15.21 -4.52
CA SER A 250 1.93 -14.53 -5.80
C SER A 250 0.72 -13.71 -6.25
N SER A 251 -0.33 -13.66 -5.44
CA SER A 251 -1.60 -13.06 -5.83
C SER A 251 -1.44 -11.55 -6.04
N PRO A 252 -2.04 -10.99 -7.10
CA PRO A 252 -2.11 -9.55 -7.38
C PRO A 252 -2.49 -8.65 -6.21
N LEU A 253 -3.29 -9.20 -5.32
CA LEU A 253 -3.87 -8.55 -4.16
C LEU A 253 -2.82 -8.35 -3.06
N LEU A 254 -1.71 -9.07 -3.17
CA LEU A 254 -0.56 -9.03 -2.29
C LEU A 254 0.47 -8.05 -2.87
N ASN A 255 0.48 -6.83 -2.35
CA ASN A 255 1.37 -5.79 -2.86
C ASN A 255 2.84 -6.23 -2.71
N ASN A 256 3.49 -6.52 -3.83
CA ASN A 256 4.90 -6.87 -3.95
C ASN A 256 5.29 -8.25 -3.39
N ASN A 257 4.32 -9.17 -3.22
CA ASN A 257 4.55 -10.54 -2.74
C ASN A 257 5.34 -10.65 -1.42
N ASP A 258 5.38 -9.57 -0.63
CA ASP A 258 6.17 -9.50 0.58
C ASP A 258 5.26 -9.51 1.81
N ILE A 259 5.24 -10.63 2.52
CA ILE A 259 4.57 -10.79 3.82
C ILE A 259 5.56 -10.74 4.98
N THR A 260 6.84 -10.44 4.74
CA THR A 260 7.87 -10.38 5.79
C THR A 260 7.61 -9.25 6.78
N GLY A 261 6.94 -8.18 6.35
CA GLY A 261 6.59 -7.04 7.20
C GLY A 261 5.29 -7.19 8.00
N ALA A 262 4.64 -8.36 7.97
CA ALA A 262 3.38 -8.57 8.68
C ALA A 262 3.61 -9.02 10.13
N ASP A 263 2.97 -8.35 11.09
CA ASP A 263 2.97 -8.75 12.51
C ASP A 263 2.03 -9.92 12.76
N SER A 264 0.98 -10.05 11.96
CA SER A 264 -0.02 -11.10 12.14
C SER A 264 -0.60 -11.57 10.80
N ILE A 265 -0.98 -12.83 10.74
CA ILE A 265 -1.47 -13.49 9.53
C ILE A 265 -2.70 -14.32 9.90
N LEU A 266 -3.82 -14.05 9.23
CA LEU A 266 -4.96 -14.95 9.20
C LEU A 266 -4.90 -15.82 7.95
N LEU A 267 -5.10 -17.11 8.12
CA LEU A 267 -5.08 -18.10 7.05
C LEU A 267 -6.41 -18.84 7.03
N ASN A 268 -7.15 -18.72 5.93
CA ASN A 268 -8.33 -19.55 5.66
C ASN A 268 -7.95 -20.67 4.71
N ILE A 269 -8.23 -21.92 5.10
CA ILE A 269 -8.03 -23.09 4.24
C ILE A 269 -9.40 -23.71 4.00
N THR A 270 -9.93 -23.53 2.79
CA THR A 270 -11.21 -24.10 2.39
C THR A 270 -10.97 -25.30 1.48
N SER A 271 -11.42 -26.48 1.90
CA SER A 271 -11.40 -27.69 1.07
C SER A 271 -12.77 -27.96 0.46
N GLY A 272 -12.80 -28.61 -0.69
CA GLY A 272 -14.05 -29.11 -1.27
C GLY A 272 -14.56 -30.41 -0.63
N LEU A 273 -14.99 -31.35 -1.47
CA LEU A 273 -15.44 -32.68 -1.08
C LEU A 273 -14.33 -33.49 -0.40
N ASP A 274 -13.09 -33.34 -0.90
CA ASP A 274 -11.91 -33.98 -0.34
C ASP A 274 -11.28 -33.09 0.72
N GLU A 275 -11.52 -33.47 1.98
CA GLU A 275 -10.99 -32.80 3.17
C GLU A 275 -9.46 -32.62 3.12
N VAL A 276 -8.98 -31.51 3.68
CA VAL A 276 -7.55 -31.24 3.79
C VAL A 276 -6.89 -32.19 4.79
N SER A 277 -5.75 -32.77 4.41
CA SER A 277 -4.96 -33.63 5.29
C SER A 277 -4.06 -32.82 6.24
N MET A 278 -3.63 -33.43 7.34
CA MET A 278 -2.71 -32.80 8.29
C MET A 278 -1.38 -32.41 7.64
N ASP A 279 -0.88 -33.24 6.72
CA ASP A 279 0.36 -32.97 5.99
C ASP A 279 0.21 -31.74 5.07
N GLU A 280 -0.94 -31.61 4.39
CA GLU A 280 -1.25 -30.43 3.56
C GLU A 280 -1.33 -29.14 4.38
N VAL A 281 -1.97 -29.16 5.56
CA VAL A 281 -1.98 -27.99 6.47
C VAL A 281 -0.57 -27.67 6.96
N GLY A 282 0.23 -28.69 7.27
CA GLY A 282 1.63 -28.55 7.66
C GLY A 282 2.46 -27.87 6.57
N GLU A 283 2.32 -28.30 5.31
CA GLU A 283 3.01 -27.70 4.17
C GLU A 283 2.67 -26.21 4.00
N ILE A 284 1.39 -25.85 4.13
CA ILE A 284 0.93 -24.46 3.99
C ILE A 284 1.51 -23.60 5.12
N THR A 285 1.35 -24.04 6.37
CA THR A 285 1.80 -23.28 7.55
C THR A 285 3.32 -23.13 7.58
N ASP A 286 4.07 -24.17 7.21
CA ASP A 286 5.53 -24.10 7.07
C ASP A 286 5.96 -23.11 5.99
N TYR A 287 5.25 -23.09 4.85
CA TYR A 287 5.56 -22.16 3.75
C TYR A 287 5.30 -20.70 4.16
N VAL A 288 4.17 -20.43 4.82
CA VAL A 288 3.84 -19.11 5.36
C VAL A 288 4.88 -18.68 6.40
N THR A 289 5.25 -19.56 7.35
CA THR A 289 6.23 -19.26 8.40
C THR A 289 7.62 -18.96 7.84
N LYS A 290 8.02 -19.63 6.74
CA LYS A 290 9.29 -19.35 6.04
C LYS A 290 9.28 -18.01 5.31
N SER A 291 8.10 -17.57 4.88
CA SER A 291 7.91 -16.37 4.06
C SER A 291 7.58 -15.12 4.91
N ALA A 292 7.07 -15.31 6.13
CA ALA A 292 6.76 -14.27 7.11
C ALA A 292 7.97 -13.91 8.00
N ALA A 293 7.85 -12.83 8.77
CA ALA A 293 8.81 -12.54 9.85
C ALA A 293 8.83 -13.65 10.91
N LYS A 294 10.00 -13.88 11.52
CA LYS A 294 10.23 -14.95 12.52
C LYS A 294 9.29 -14.93 13.75
N ASN A 295 8.54 -13.86 13.97
CA ASN A 295 7.67 -13.66 15.14
C ASN A 295 6.22 -13.29 14.78
N ALA A 296 5.79 -13.48 13.53
CA ALA A 296 4.41 -13.19 13.15
C ALA A 296 3.42 -14.12 13.87
N LEU A 297 2.32 -13.58 14.40
CA LEU A 297 1.22 -14.37 14.96
C LEU A 297 0.40 -14.96 13.82
N ILE A 298 0.36 -16.29 13.70
CA ILE A 298 -0.39 -16.98 12.65
C ILE A 298 -1.63 -17.62 13.27
N ILE A 299 -2.80 -17.19 12.80
CA ILE A 299 -4.10 -17.79 13.12
C ILE A 299 -4.62 -18.45 11.85
N TRP A 300 -5.08 -19.69 11.96
CA TRP A 300 -5.58 -20.43 10.81
C TRP A 300 -6.89 -21.14 11.14
N GLY A 301 -7.78 -21.15 10.17
CA GLY A 301 -9.06 -21.84 10.23
C GLY A 301 -9.23 -22.78 9.04
N THR A 302 -10.07 -23.80 9.21
CA THR A 302 -10.46 -24.68 8.11
C THR A 302 -11.94 -24.50 7.78
N GLY A 303 -12.27 -24.53 6.50
CA GLY A 303 -13.63 -24.45 6.00
C GLY A 303 -13.91 -25.57 5.00
N ASN A 304 -15.18 -25.89 4.81
CA ASN A 304 -15.63 -26.81 3.76
C ASN A 304 -16.58 -26.05 2.81
N ASP A 305 -16.24 -26.04 1.52
CA ASP A 305 -17.10 -25.51 0.46
C ASP A 305 -17.29 -26.58 -0.62
N PRO A 306 -18.46 -27.26 -0.68
CA PRO A 306 -18.75 -28.28 -1.67
C PRO A 306 -18.59 -27.83 -3.13
N SER A 307 -18.61 -26.52 -3.41
CA SER A 307 -18.42 -25.98 -4.76
C SER A 307 -16.99 -26.15 -5.30
N LEU A 308 -16.01 -26.39 -4.43
CA LEU A 308 -14.59 -26.55 -4.79
C LEU A 308 -14.22 -27.96 -5.30
N ASN A 309 -15.14 -28.94 -5.23
CA ASN A 309 -14.90 -30.33 -5.63
C ASN A 309 -13.62 -30.91 -4.99
N GLU A 310 -12.59 -31.25 -5.77
CA GLU A 310 -11.31 -31.80 -5.29
C GLU A 310 -10.24 -30.71 -5.01
N SER A 311 -10.62 -29.44 -5.12
CA SER A 311 -9.69 -28.30 -4.97
C SER A 311 -9.57 -27.83 -3.52
N ILE A 312 -8.43 -27.23 -3.20
CA ILE A 312 -8.22 -26.44 -1.98
C ILE A 312 -8.09 -24.97 -2.39
N SER A 313 -8.80 -24.10 -1.68
CA SER A 313 -8.63 -22.65 -1.76
C SER A 313 -7.96 -22.15 -0.48
N VAL A 314 -6.89 -21.37 -0.63
CA VAL A 314 -6.15 -20.77 0.48
C VAL A 314 -6.27 -19.26 0.36
N THR A 315 -6.75 -18.61 1.42
CA THR A 315 -6.79 -17.16 1.53
C THR A 315 -5.92 -16.71 2.70
N ILE A 316 -5.01 -15.78 2.44
CA ILE A 316 -4.09 -15.19 3.41
C ILE A 316 -4.50 -13.74 3.61
N ILE A 317 -4.67 -13.32 4.86
CA ILE A 317 -4.80 -11.92 5.24
C ILE A 317 -3.63 -11.59 6.14
N ALA A 318 -2.68 -10.81 5.63
CA ALA A 318 -1.53 -10.34 6.37
C ALA A 318 -1.84 -8.93 6.91
N THR A 319 -1.67 -8.71 8.21
CA THR A 319 -1.96 -7.45 8.91
C THR A 319 -0.74 -6.98 9.70
N GLY A 320 -0.73 -5.71 10.10
CA GLY A 320 0.39 -5.12 10.83
C GLY A 320 1.51 -4.60 9.95
N PHE A 321 1.23 -4.31 8.67
CA PHE A 321 2.21 -3.60 7.85
C PHE A 321 2.30 -2.14 8.30
N GLU A 322 3.53 -1.63 8.44
CA GLU A 322 3.74 -0.19 8.56
C GLU A 322 3.12 0.51 7.34
N THR A 323 2.47 1.66 7.56
CA THR A 323 1.70 2.39 6.54
C THR A 323 2.52 2.62 5.25
N ASN A 324 3.86 2.67 5.33
CA ASN A 324 4.82 2.75 4.22
C ASN A 324 4.70 1.65 3.14
N SER A 325 3.94 0.58 3.37
CA SER A 325 3.87 -0.59 2.49
C SER A 325 3.03 -0.40 1.21
N ILE A 326 2.27 0.70 1.08
CA ILE A 326 1.54 1.05 -0.15
C ILE A 326 2.10 2.35 -0.74
N PRO A 327 3.02 2.27 -1.73
CA PRO A 327 3.68 3.44 -2.33
C PRO A 327 2.71 4.51 -2.85
N GLU A 328 1.52 4.11 -3.32
CA GLU A 328 0.49 5.00 -3.85
C GLU A 328 -0.16 5.90 -2.77
N LEU A 329 -0.22 5.45 -1.51
CA LEU A 329 -0.68 6.28 -0.39
C LEU A 329 0.39 7.32 0.02
N TYR A 330 1.64 7.12 -0.40
CA TYR A 330 2.80 7.93 -0.03
C TYR A 330 3.16 9.03 -1.02
N ILE A 331 2.26 9.41 -1.93
CA ILE A 331 2.35 10.74 -2.56
C ILE A 331 1.96 11.80 -1.52
N ARG A 332 2.69 11.85 -0.40
CA ARG A 332 2.83 13.07 0.38
C ARG A 332 3.26 14.12 -0.63
N LYS A 333 2.43 15.14 -0.85
CA LYS A 333 2.89 16.42 -1.37
C LYS A 333 4.02 16.83 -0.43
N LYS A 334 5.27 16.56 -0.82
CA LYS A 334 6.46 17.11 -0.18
C LYS A 334 6.19 18.61 -0.19
N LYS A 335 5.82 19.18 0.97
CA LYS A 335 5.65 20.63 1.05
C LYS A 335 7.00 21.17 0.56
N PRO A 336 7.04 22.00 -0.48
CA PRO A 336 8.31 22.54 -0.92
C PRO A 336 8.91 23.23 0.30
N ASP A 337 10.07 22.76 0.75
CA ASP A 337 10.83 23.43 1.80
C ASP A 337 11.14 24.82 1.26
N ARG A 338 10.33 25.79 1.68
CA ARG A 338 10.57 27.19 1.40
C ARG A 338 11.67 27.62 2.34
N VAL A 339 12.91 27.39 1.93
CA VAL A 339 14.07 28.03 2.54
C VAL A 339 13.86 29.54 2.35
N ARG A 340 13.58 30.26 3.43
CA ARG A 340 13.67 31.72 3.42
C ARG A 340 15.16 32.05 3.35
N LEU A 341 15.60 32.62 2.23
CA LEU A 341 16.89 33.28 2.17
C LEU A 341 16.84 34.45 3.17
N VAL A 342 17.60 34.32 4.27
CA VAL A 342 17.84 35.42 5.19
C VAL A 342 18.98 36.22 4.57
N ASP A 343 18.67 37.39 4.01
CA ASP A 343 19.69 38.39 3.65
C ASP A 343 20.26 38.99 4.94
N ASP A 344 21.21 38.30 5.57
CA ASP A 344 22.06 38.86 6.61
C ASP A 344 23.18 39.71 5.98
N HIS A 345 22.79 40.78 5.28
CA HIS A 345 23.70 41.88 5.00
C HIS A 345 23.73 42.83 6.19
N LYS A 346 24.56 42.51 7.19
CA LYS A 346 25.08 43.55 8.10
C LYS A 346 26.05 44.42 7.29
N PRO A 347 25.85 45.74 7.22
CA PRO A 347 26.76 46.61 6.50
C PRO A 347 28.10 46.64 7.23
N VAL A 348 29.17 46.24 6.52
CA VAL A 348 30.55 46.52 6.96
C VAL A 348 30.75 48.02 6.82
N THR A 349 30.82 48.71 7.96
CA THR A 349 31.23 50.12 8.01
C THR A 349 32.74 50.18 7.85
N ASP A 350 33.21 50.44 6.63
CA ASP A 350 34.59 50.84 6.38
C ASP A 350 34.69 52.37 6.48
N ASP A 351 35.33 52.83 7.54
CA ASP A 351 35.69 54.23 7.76
C ASP A 351 37.15 54.45 7.33
N LYS A 352 37.35 55.13 6.19
CA LYS A 352 38.49 56.04 5.90
C LYS A 352 38.39 56.70 4.51
N SER A 353 37.81 57.90 4.52
CA SER A 353 38.15 59.13 3.75
C SER A 353 38.61 59.05 2.27
N LEU A 354 37.70 59.47 1.37
CA LEU A 354 37.76 60.50 0.28
C LEU A 354 39.13 60.82 -0.38
N PRO A 355 39.19 60.98 -1.73
CA PRO A 355 38.59 62.17 -2.36
C PRO A 355 37.91 61.99 -3.74
N THR A 356 36.96 62.91 -3.93
CA THR A 356 36.29 63.49 -5.10
C THR A 356 36.98 63.37 -6.47
N ILE A 357 36.21 63.16 -7.55
CA ILE A 357 36.06 64.04 -8.74
C ILE A 357 34.91 63.51 -9.62
N ALA A 358 34.23 64.46 -10.26
CA ALA A 358 32.95 64.42 -10.92
C ALA A 358 32.83 63.59 -12.21
N GLU A 359 31.57 63.37 -12.57
CA GLU A 359 30.97 62.92 -13.83
C GLU A 359 31.77 63.25 -15.10
N THR A 360 31.78 62.36 -16.10
CA THR A 360 31.28 62.66 -17.46
C THR A 360 31.08 61.35 -18.25
N THR A 361 29.99 61.32 -18.99
CA THR A 361 29.51 60.35 -20.00
C THR A 361 30.46 60.08 -21.17
N SER A 362 30.48 58.84 -21.71
CA SER A 362 30.43 58.57 -23.17
C SER A 362 30.59 57.07 -23.52
N ASP A 363 29.64 56.58 -24.32
CA ASP A 363 29.74 55.66 -25.48
C ASP A 363 30.42 54.26 -25.45
N ALA A 364 29.56 53.31 -25.85
CA ALA A 364 29.71 52.31 -26.92
C ALA A 364 30.76 51.16 -26.84
N ALA A 365 30.18 49.95 -26.89
CA ALA A 365 30.53 48.83 -27.77
C ALA A 365 31.63 47.80 -27.39
N GLU A 366 31.19 46.54 -27.52
CA GLU A 366 31.90 45.29 -27.88
C GLU A 366 32.70 44.44 -26.87
N ARG A 367 32.14 43.23 -26.68
CA ARG A 367 32.76 41.88 -26.71
C ARG A 367 33.98 41.63 -25.82
N THR A 368 33.88 40.64 -24.92
CA THR A 368 34.39 39.28 -25.19
C THR A 368 34.10 38.33 -24.02
N ASN A 369 33.79 37.10 -24.40
CA ASN A 369 33.46 35.96 -23.56
C ASN A 369 34.76 35.34 -23.03
N ILE A 370 34.96 35.27 -21.71
CA ILE A 370 35.97 34.41 -21.08
C ILE A 370 35.30 33.68 -19.91
N GLN A 371 35.00 32.41 -20.16
CA GLN A 371 34.55 31.44 -19.18
C GLN A 371 35.72 31.14 -18.22
N ARG A 372 35.58 31.47 -16.94
CA ARG A 372 36.49 31.03 -15.87
C ARG A 372 35.84 29.91 -15.07
N THR A 373 36.54 28.79 -15.01
CA THR A 373 36.29 27.62 -14.19
C THR A 373 36.26 28.00 -12.70
N ILE A 374 35.32 27.44 -11.93
CA ILE A 374 35.25 27.57 -10.47
C ILE A 374 35.76 26.26 -9.87
N GLU A 375 36.89 26.33 -9.16
CA GLU A 375 37.32 25.30 -8.21
C GLU A 375 36.56 25.49 -6.89
N PHE A 376 36.05 24.39 -6.32
CA PHE A 376 35.41 24.39 -5.01
C PHE A 376 36.35 23.78 -3.97
N ASP A 377 36.87 24.65 -3.10
CA ASP A 377 37.52 24.30 -1.85
C ASP A 377 36.44 23.88 -0.83
N ILE A 378 36.45 22.60 -0.42
CA ILE A 378 35.63 22.10 0.68
C ILE A 378 36.43 22.25 1.98
N SER A 379 36.04 23.22 2.82
CA SER A 379 36.36 23.20 4.25
C SER A 379 35.08 23.51 5.04
N GLY A 380 34.71 22.59 5.92
CA GLY A 380 33.49 22.71 6.72
C GLY A 380 33.20 21.45 7.55
N SER A 381 34.05 21.16 8.53
CA SER A 381 33.81 20.14 9.56
C SER A 381 32.71 20.61 10.51
N GLY A 382 31.57 19.91 10.52
CA GLY A 382 30.50 20.07 11.49
C GLY A 382 30.68 19.13 12.68
N ARG A 383 30.93 19.72 13.86
CA ARG A 383 30.94 19.06 15.18
C ARG A 383 29.53 18.57 15.54
N SER A 384 29.41 17.29 15.88
CA SER A 384 28.30 16.73 16.64
C SER A 384 28.60 16.80 18.14
N GLU A 385 27.77 17.55 18.89
CA GLU A 385 27.83 17.64 20.35
C GLU A 385 27.40 16.31 20.99
N MET A 386 28.26 15.78 21.86
CA MET A 386 28.01 14.60 22.68
C MET A 386 27.45 15.05 24.04
N LEU A 387 26.18 14.75 24.31
CA LEU A 387 25.58 14.93 25.64
C LEU A 387 26.15 13.86 26.59
N ILE A 388 27.01 14.28 27.51
CA ILE A 388 27.58 13.45 28.59
C ILE A 388 26.58 13.45 29.76
N PHE A 389 26.02 12.29 30.10
CA PHE A 389 25.31 12.10 31.36
C PHE A 389 26.33 11.81 32.47
N GLU A 390 26.48 12.74 33.42
CA GLU A 390 27.17 12.47 34.69
C GLU A 390 26.23 11.71 35.65
N PRO A 391 26.68 10.64 36.31
CA PRO A 391 25.87 9.97 37.32
C PRO A 391 26.00 10.68 38.68
N GLU A 392 24.85 11.01 39.28
CA GLU A 392 24.74 11.49 40.67
C GLU A 392 25.28 10.45 41.66
N GLN A 393 26.01 10.94 42.67
CA GLN A 393 26.51 10.16 43.80
C GLN A 393 25.36 9.78 44.74
N ALA A 394 25.16 8.48 44.96
CA ALA A 394 24.34 7.97 46.05
C ALA A 394 25.26 7.46 47.19
N ASP A 395 25.17 8.13 48.34
CA ASP A 395 25.70 7.65 49.62
C ASP A 395 24.95 6.40 50.09
N MET A 396 25.66 5.34 50.49
CA MET A 396 25.41 4.61 51.74
C MET A 396 26.46 3.52 52.04
N LYS A 397 26.62 3.29 53.34
CA LYS A 397 27.68 2.60 54.09
C LYS A 397 27.74 1.07 53.94
N ASP A 398 28.97 0.56 54.06
CA ASP A 398 29.48 -0.69 54.65
C ASP A 398 28.73 -2.04 54.48
N GLU A 399 29.38 -3.03 53.85
CA GLU A 399 30.06 -4.19 54.48
C GLU A 399 30.30 -5.35 53.47
N ASN A 400 31.48 -5.99 53.58
CA ASN A 400 31.88 -7.30 53.04
C ASN A 400 32.16 -7.47 51.53
N GLY A 401 33.41 -7.15 51.14
CA GLY A 401 34.42 -8.06 50.57
C GLY A 401 34.18 -8.81 49.24
N ASN A 402 33.00 -8.78 48.65
CA ASN A 402 32.65 -9.60 47.47
C ASN A 402 32.18 -8.80 46.24
N ASN A 403 32.21 -7.46 46.32
CA ASN A 403 31.70 -6.58 45.26
C ASN A 403 32.75 -6.15 44.23
N GLU A 404 34.06 -6.14 44.54
CA GLU A 404 35.09 -5.74 43.56
C GLU A 404 35.17 -6.70 42.37
N LYS A 405 35.03 -8.01 42.60
CA LYS A 405 34.99 -8.99 41.51
C LYS A 405 33.75 -8.83 40.62
N LYS A 406 32.57 -8.55 41.22
CA LYS A 406 31.33 -8.31 40.46
C LYS A 406 31.38 -7.01 39.67
N LEU A 407 31.96 -5.95 40.23
CA LEU A 407 32.12 -4.67 39.55
C LEU A 407 33.11 -4.78 38.39
N ALA A 408 34.24 -5.46 38.59
CA ALA A 408 35.22 -5.72 37.53
C ALA A 408 34.63 -6.57 36.40
N GLU A 409 33.82 -7.58 36.72
CA GLU A 409 33.16 -8.41 35.71
C GLU A 409 32.09 -7.63 34.92
N ARG A 410 31.38 -6.70 35.58
CA ARG A 410 30.37 -5.85 34.94
C ARG A 410 31.00 -4.78 34.03
N VAL A 411 32.11 -4.18 34.46
CA VAL A 411 32.90 -3.23 33.64
C VAL A 411 33.51 -3.96 32.44
N ARG A 412 33.97 -5.20 32.60
CA ARG A 412 34.47 -6.01 31.48
C ARG A 412 33.37 -6.35 30.48
N LYS A 413 32.19 -6.77 30.95
CA LYS A 413 31.04 -7.04 30.06
C LYS A 413 30.58 -5.80 29.29
N LEU A 414 30.54 -4.63 29.95
CA LEU A 414 30.20 -3.35 29.30
C LEU A 414 31.24 -2.96 28.23
N ARG A 415 32.52 -3.17 28.51
CA ARG A 415 33.60 -2.93 27.55
C ARG A 415 33.52 -3.89 26.35
N ASP A 416 33.28 -5.17 26.58
CA ASP A 416 33.11 -6.17 25.51
C ASP A 416 31.88 -5.85 24.64
N THR A 417 30.78 -5.38 25.23
CA THR A 417 29.61 -4.93 24.45
C THR A 417 29.89 -3.66 23.64
N HIS A 418 30.66 -2.72 24.21
CA HIS A 418 31.03 -1.49 23.51
C HIS A 418 31.99 -1.76 22.34
N GLU A 419 32.97 -2.66 22.51
CA GLU A 419 33.86 -3.07 21.41
C GLU A 419 33.10 -3.80 20.30
N ARG A 420 32.08 -4.62 20.63
CA ARG A 420 31.19 -5.24 19.62
C ARG A 420 30.32 -4.23 18.88
N PHE A 421 29.77 -3.23 19.58
CA PHE A 421 29.01 -2.16 18.94
C PHE A 421 29.89 -1.30 18.05
N LYS A 422 31.13 -1.01 18.47
CA LYS A 422 32.11 -0.29 17.66
C LYS A 422 32.46 -1.08 16.40
N GLY A 423 32.67 -2.39 16.48
CA GLY A 423 32.93 -3.24 15.31
C GLY A 423 31.78 -3.25 14.28
N LYS A 424 30.53 -3.26 14.73
CA LYS A 424 29.35 -3.19 13.84
C LYS A 424 29.17 -1.83 13.18
N LEU A 425 29.47 -0.73 13.89
CA LEU A 425 29.45 0.62 13.32
C LEU A 425 30.53 0.79 12.24
N PHE A 426 31.71 0.19 12.41
CA PHE A 426 32.76 0.18 11.38
C PHE A 426 32.36 -0.67 10.15
N GLU A 427 31.70 -1.82 10.33
CA GLU A 427 31.17 -2.61 9.19
C GLU A 427 30.04 -1.88 8.44
N GLU A 428 29.21 -1.09 9.13
CA GLU A 428 28.15 -0.29 8.49
C GLU A 428 28.72 0.95 7.77
N GLU A 429 29.76 1.60 8.30
CA GLU A 429 30.46 2.68 7.60
C GLU A 429 31.22 2.18 6.36
N GLU A 430 31.87 1.02 6.42
CA GLU A 430 32.53 0.42 5.25
C GLU A 430 31.52 0.06 4.15
N LYS A 431 30.35 -0.51 4.50
CA LYS A 431 29.28 -0.80 3.53
C LYS A 431 28.66 0.45 2.92
N LYS A 432 28.57 1.55 3.69
CA LYS A 432 28.03 2.82 3.17
C LYS A 432 28.98 3.45 2.14
N ASN A 433 30.28 3.39 2.41
CA ASN A 433 31.29 3.87 1.47
C ASN A 433 31.35 2.98 0.20
N GLU A 434 31.20 1.65 0.33
CA GLU A 434 31.10 0.75 -0.84
C GLU A 434 29.86 1.03 -1.71
N ILE A 435 28.73 1.44 -1.12
CA ILE A 435 27.50 1.76 -1.87
C ILE A 435 27.60 3.11 -2.59
N ASP A 436 28.22 4.11 -1.98
CA ASP A 436 28.49 5.42 -2.62
C ASP A 436 29.49 5.28 -3.78
N ASP A 437 30.53 4.46 -3.62
CA ASP A 437 31.48 4.12 -4.70
C ASP A 437 30.79 3.29 -5.80
N LEU A 438 29.89 2.38 -5.37
CA LEU A 438 28.78 1.79 -6.12
C LEU A 438 28.16 2.80 -7.09
N GLU A 439 27.45 3.78 -6.54
CA GLU A 439 26.61 4.72 -7.28
C GLU A 439 27.36 5.55 -8.33
N ASN A 440 28.64 5.85 -8.10
CA ASN A 440 29.45 6.69 -8.98
C ASN A 440 29.90 6.01 -10.29
N GLU A 441 29.85 4.67 -10.39
CA GLU A 441 30.16 3.96 -11.63
C GLU A 441 28.91 3.62 -12.45
N PRO A 442 28.85 3.90 -13.77
CA PRO A 442 27.72 3.49 -14.61
C PRO A 442 27.48 1.96 -14.60
N ALA A 443 26.21 1.54 -14.57
CA ALA A 443 25.80 0.14 -14.38
C ALA A 443 26.38 -0.87 -15.40
N TYR A 444 26.74 -0.42 -16.62
CA TYR A 444 27.31 -1.30 -17.64
C TYR A 444 28.76 -1.73 -17.32
N ILE A 445 29.52 -0.87 -16.62
CA ILE A 445 30.87 -1.17 -16.14
C ILE A 445 30.78 -2.17 -14.97
N ARG A 446 29.86 -1.94 -14.03
CA ARG A 446 29.59 -2.85 -12.89
C ARG A 446 29.24 -4.27 -13.35
N LYS A 447 28.45 -4.39 -14.43
CA LYS A 447 28.01 -5.69 -14.97
C LYS A 447 29.00 -6.34 -15.96
N LYS A 448 30.17 -5.73 -16.21
CA LYS A 448 31.17 -6.20 -17.20
C LYS A 448 30.56 -6.52 -18.58
N ILE A 449 29.57 -5.75 -18.99
CA ILE A 449 28.90 -5.94 -20.29
C ILE A 449 29.75 -5.24 -21.34
N LYS A 450 30.29 -5.99 -22.31
CA LYS A 450 30.92 -5.40 -23.50
C LYS A 450 29.83 -4.80 -24.37
N ILE A 451 29.64 -3.48 -24.26
CA ILE A 451 28.78 -2.75 -25.20
C ILE A 451 29.50 -2.71 -26.54
N GLU A 452 28.84 -3.16 -27.61
CA GLU A 452 29.34 -2.95 -28.97
C GLU A 452 29.36 -1.45 -29.26
N ASN A 453 30.47 -0.94 -29.81
CA ASN A 453 30.60 0.48 -30.15
C ASN A 453 29.64 0.82 -31.30
N VAL A 454 28.40 1.21 -30.95
CA VAL A 454 27.43 1.70 -31.92
C VAL A 454 27.68 3.19 -32.13
N LYS A 455 27.89 3.59 -33.39
CA LYS A 455 28.10 4.99 -33.79
C LYS A 455 26.94 5.88 -33.29
N TYR A 456 27.29 7.03 -32.70
CA TYR A 456 26.34 8.01 -32.20
C TYR A 456 25.43 8.52 -33.33
N SER A 457 24.15 8.75 -33.03
CA SER A 457 23.14 9.24 -33.98
C SER A 457 23.42 10.65 -34.54
N SER A 458 24.41 11.35 -33.99
CA SER A 458 24.93 12.62 -34.49
C SER A 458 26.03 12.49 -35.55
N GLU A 459 26.56 11.27 -35.81
CA GLU A 459 27.39 11.03 -36.99
C GLU A 459 26.49 10.86 -38.22
N SER A 460 26.53 11.86 -39.11
CA SER A 460 25.87 11.78 -40.42
C SER A 460 26.52 10.69 -41.28
N LYS A 461 25.84 9.55 -41.48
CA LYS A 461 26.19 8.59 -42.55
C LYS A 461 25.82 9.19 -43.90
N ILE A 462 26.70 10.02 -44.45
CA ILE A 462 26.62 10.37 -45.87
C ILE A 462 27.25 9.19 -46.62
N SER A 463 26.44 8.44 -47.35
CA SER A 463 26.90 7.27 -48.10
C SER A 463 27.92 7.70 -49.17
N LYS A 464 29.16 7.25 -49.02
CA LYS A 464 30.22 7.42 -50.03
C LYS A 464 30.01 6.52 -51.27
N TYR A 465 29.01 5.65 -51.24
CA TYR A 465 28.79 4.65 -52.28
C TYR A 465 27.82 5.12 -53.37
N SER A 466 28.15 4.87 -54.63
CA SER A 466 27.26 5.03 -55.80
C SER A 466 26.93 3.66 -56.39
N LEU A 467 25.70 3.49 -56.89
CA LEU A 467 25.27 2.29 -57.60
C LEU A 467 25.61 2.45 -59.09
N SER A 468 26.43 1.55 -59.65
CA SER A 468 26.73 1.47 -61.08
C SER A 468 26.38 0.09 -61.61
N GLU A 469 26.19 -0.06 -62.92
CA GLU A 469 26.06 -1.37 -63.57
C GLU A 469 27.39 -1.73 -64.24
N ASP A 470 27.87 -2.95 -64.08
CA ASP A 470 29.00 -3.47 -64.87
C ASP A 470 28.57 -3.79 -66.31
N GLU A 471 29.54 -4.13 -67.19
CA GLU A 471 29.29 -4.39 -68.63
C GLU A 471 28.24 -5.49 -68.90
N ASP A 472 27.95 -6.35 -67.92
CA ASP A 472 26.91 -7.38 -67.96
C ASP A 472 25.56 -6.98 -67.30
N LYS A 473 25.33 -5.68 -67.04
CA LYS A 473 24.10 -5.11 -66.44
C LYS A 473 23.71 -5.64 -65.06
N ASN A 474 24.70 -6.04 -64.25
CA ASN A 474 24.49 -6.35 -62.84
C ASN A 474 24.85 -5.13 -61.97
N PRO A 475 24.05 -4.81 -60.94
CA PRO A 475 24.29 -3.66 -60.07
C PRO A 475 25.47 -3.92 -59.13
N THR A 476 26.48 -3.05 -59.17
CA THR A 476 27.67 -3.05 -58.31
C THR A 476 27.78 -1.72 -57.55
N LEU A 477 28.19 -1.76 -56.28
CA LEU A 477 28.44 -0.55 -55.49
C LEU A 477 29.91 -0.13 -55.65
N ARG A 478 30.15 1.11 -56.07
CA ARG A 478 31.48 1.76 -56.05
C ARG A 478 31.58 2.71 -54.87
N GLU A 479 32.75 2.80 -54.25
CA GLU A 479 33.00 3.65 -53.06
C GLU A 479 33.24 5.14 -53.40
N ASP A 480 33.21 5.50 -54.68
CA ASP A 480 33.54 6.85 -55.17
C ASP A 480 32.27 7.58 -55.63
N ASN A 481 31.60 8.28 -54.70
CA ASN A 481 30.47 9.14 -55.03
C ASN A 481 30.94 10.46 -55.65
N SER A 482 30.77 10.61 -56.97
CA SER A 482 31.16 11.80 -57.75
C SER A 482 30.47 13.11 -57.34
N TYR A 483 29.44 13.07 -56.48
CA TYR A 483 28.73 14.26 -56.01
C TYR A 483 29.23 14.79 -54.65
N LEU A 484 30.17 14.10 -53.99
CA LEU A 484 30.91 14.62 -52.83
C LEU A 484 32.33 14.99 -53.25
N HIS A 485 32.52 16.22 -53.72
CA HIS A 485 33.86 16.82 -53.80
C HIS A 485 34.05 17.73 -52.58
N ASP A 486 35.06 17.43 -51.76
CA ASP A 486 35.40 18.17 -50.53
C ASP A 486 36.12 19.51 -50.77
N ASN A 487 36.20 19.98 -52.03
CA ASN A 487 36.72 21.31 -52.36
C ASN A 487 35.73 21.99 -53.32
N VAL A 488 35.02 22.99 -52.81
CA VAL A 488 34.36 24.02 -53.60
C VAL A 488 35.22 25.28 -53.42
N ASP A 489 35.60 25.92 -54.55
CA ASP A 489 36.40 27.16 -54.61
C ASP A 489 35.93 28.27 -53.66
#